data_AF-A0A1E4I7R0-F1
#
_entry.id   AF-A0A1E4I7R0-F1
#
_cell.length_a   1.000
_cell.length_b   1.000
_cell.length_c   1.000
_cell.angle_alpha   90.00
_cell.angle_beta   90.00
_cell.angle_gamma   90.00
#
_symmetry.space_group_name_H-M   'P 1'
#
loop_
_entity.id
_entity.type
_entity.pdbx_description
1 polymer ?
#
loop_
_entity_poly.entity_id
_entity_poly.type
_entity_poly.pdbx_seq_one_letter_code
_entity_poly.pdbx_strand_id
1 'polypeptide(L)'
;MPRHRRPAARAAAVLGAAAAAVAAALLVPGAAAAAPAASYLRLAHLSPDTPTVDVYVTSVSDPAASFTVPGVGYGAVSPYRSVEAGTYTVSMRPAGAPASSPPVISTTVQATAGTAHTVAGVGMSSTLGLAVLDDSLTVPPAGNASVRVINASVAVPQVDVGPPGGPAWASAVKFGTTTGYRDVPLGATTLQVGAAGQAPVSLPVSLDASSVYSVILVDKAGTLDTQVHRDSTGATVVPVGGVETGFGGAAGPSAGFAAGIAAAVAALVLASGTFLLRRSGSRTR
;
A
#
# COMPACT_ATOMS: atom_id res chain seq x y z
N MET A 1 -69.76 0.60 36.68
CA MET A 1 -68.80 -0.48 36.34
C MET A 1 -68.23 -0.23 34.95
N PRO A 2 -66.93 0.09 34.79
CA PRO A 2 -66.34 0.31 33.48
C PRO A 2 -65.85 -1.02 32.90
N ARG A 3 -66.34 -1.40 31.71
CA ARG A 3 -65.84 -2.61 31.00
C ARG A 3 -64.61 -2.24 30.16
N HIS A 4 -63.45 -2.71 30.63
CA HIS A 4 -62.18 -2.71 29.91
C HIS A 4 -62.29 -3.40 28.54
N ARG A 5 -62.04 -2.68 27.46
CA ARG A 5 -61.83 -3.26 26.12
C ARG A 5 -60.71 -2.54 25.36
N ARG A 6 -59.43 -2.74 25.68
CA ARG A 6 -58.29 -2.30 24.83
C ARG A 6 -56.99 -3.16 24.87
N PRO A 7 -56.99 -4.51 24.98
CA PRO A 7 -55.74 -5.27 24.85
C PRO A 7 -55.32 -5.51 23.38
N ALA A 8 -56.27 -5.75 22.47
CA ALA A 8 -55.96 -6.14 21.09
C ALA A 8 -55.40 -5.00 20.21
N ALA A 9 -55.86 -3.76 20.42
CA ALA A 9 -55.38 -2.59 19.67
C ALA A 9 -53.93 -2.22 20.03
N ARG A 10 -53.51 -2.50 21.27
CA ARG A 10 -52.13 -2.25 21.72
C ARG A 10 -51.14 -3.26 21.13
N ALA A 11 -51.54 -4.53 21.02
CA ALA A 11 -50.69 -5.57 20.43
C ALA A 11 -50.43 -5.33 18.93
N ALA A 12 -51.44 -4.91 18.16
CA ALA A 12 -51.29 -4.59 16.74
C ALA A 12 -50.38 -3.36 16.49
N ALA A 13 -50.47 -2.35 17.35
CA ALA A 13 -49.62 -1.16 17.27
C ALA A 13 -48.14 -1.47 17.56
N VAL A 14 -47.86 -2.35 18.52
CA VAL A 14 -46.48 -2.76 18.87
C VAL A 14 -45.83 -3.59 17.76
N LEU A 15 -46.58 -4.50 17.13
CA LEU A 15 -46.09 -5.29 15.98
C LEU A 15 -45.83 -4.42 14.73
N GLY A 16 -46.69 -3.43 14.47
CA GLY A 16 -46.49 -2.47 13.37
C GLY A 16 -45.25 -1.60 13.56
N ALA A 17 -45.01 -1.13 14.80
CA ALA A 17 -43.81 -0.35 15.12
C ALA A 17 -42.52 -1.17 15.01
N ALA A 18 -42.55 -2.45 15.41
CA ALA A 18 -41.41 -3.36 15.28
C ALA A 18 -41.07 -3.65 13.80
N ALA A 19 -42.09 -3.87 12.96
CA ALA A 19 -41.89 -4.09 11.52
C ALA A 19 -41.32 -2.84 10.81
N ALA A 20 -41.80 -1.65 11.18
CA ALA A 20 -41.27 -0.38 10.66
C ALA A 20 -39.80 -0.13 11.07
N ALA A 21 -39.42 -0.51 12.30
CA ALA A 21 -38.05 -0.38 12.78
C ALA A 21 -37.08 -1.34 12.05
N VAL A 22 -37.51 -2.57 11.74
CA VAL A 22 -36.70 -3.53 10.96
C VAL A 22 -36.57 -3.08 9.50
N ALA A 23 -37.63 -2.53 8.90
CA ALA A 23 -37.57 -1.97 7.55
C ALA A 23 -36.64 -0.74 7.47
N ALA A 24 -36.60 0.10 8.51
CA ALA A 24 -35.68 1.24 8.59
C ALA A 24 -34.21 0.81 8.71
N ALA A 25 -33.93 -0.30 9.43
CA ALA A 25 -32.57 -0.82 9.58
C ALA A 25 -31.97 -1.40 8.27
N LEU A 26 -32.82 -1.84 7.34
CA LEU A 26 -32.42 -2.39 6.04
C LEU A 26 -32.15 -1.31 4.96
N LEU A 27 -32.41 -0.04 5.27
CA LEU A 27 -32.22 1.09 4.34
C LEU A 27 -30.91 1.86 4.59
N VAL A 28 -30.07 1.40 5.54
CA VAL A 28 -28.74 1.97 5.77
C VAL A 28 -27.80 1.39 4.70
N PRO A 29 -27.24 2.19 3.78
CA PRO A 29 -26.24 1.71 2.86
C PRO A 29 -25.07 1.15 3.68
N GLY A 30 -24.70 -0.11 3.46
CA GLY A 30 -23.48 -0.65 4.03
C GLY A 30 -22.31 0.15 3.46
N ALA A 31 -21.64 0.94 4.29
CA ALA A 31 -20.37 1.53 3.90
C ALA A 31 -19.44 0.37 3.55
N ALA A 32 -19.07 0.26 2.28
CA ALA A 32 -18.01 -0.67 1.87
C ALA A 32 -16.76 -0.26 2.66
N ALA A 33 -16.34 -1.10 3.60
CA ALA A 33 -15.07 -0.91 4.28
C ALA A 33 -14.00 -0.89 3.19
N ALA A 34 -13.28 0.22 3.06
CA ALA A 34 -12.11 0.26 2.21
C ALA A 34 -11.20 -0.89 2.63
N ALA A 35 -10.71 -1.67 1.67
CA ALA A 35 -9.73 -2.71 1.96
C ALA A 35 -8.58 -2.07 2.77
N PRO A 36 -8.08 -2.72 3.84
CA PRO A 36 -6.96 -2.17 4.59
C PRO A 36 -5.82 -1.88 3.62
N ALA A 37 -5.26 -0.67 3.69
CA ALA A 37 -4.18 -0.27 2.81
C ALA A 37 -3.04 -1.29 2.95
N ALA A 38 -2.60 -1.89 1.84
CA ALA A 38 -1.48 -2.80 1.85
C ALA A 38 -0.18 -2.05 2.22
N SER A 39 0.83 -2.77 2.70
CA SER A 39 2.20 -2.29 2.75
C SER A 39 2.95 -2.81 1.52
N TYR A 40 4.04 -2.15 1.12
CA TYR A 40 4.86 -2.59 0.00
C TYR A 40 6.30 -2.88 0.44
N LEU A 41 6.85 -4.00 -0.02
CA LEU A 41 8.25 -4.37 0.19
C LEU A 41 8.99 -4.50 -1.13
N ARG A 42 10.21 -3.99 -1.16
CA ARG A 42 11.18 -4.12 -2.25
C ARG A 42 12.51 -4.59 -1.70
N LEU A 43 13.26 -5.37 -2.47
CA LEU A 43 14.56 -5.87 -2.09
C LEU A 43 15.62 -5.32 -3.04
N ALA A 44 16.78 -4.97 -2.51
CA ALA A 44 17.92 -4.51 -3.29
C ALA A 44 19.22 -5.19 -2.85
N HIS A 45 20.05 -5.58 -3.81
CA HIS A 45 21.38 -6.11 -3.53
C HIS A 45 22.45 -5.12 -3.97
N LEU A 46 22.97 -4.40 -3.00
CA LEU A 46 23.87 -3.26 -3.19
C LEU A 46 25.27 -3.50 -2.59
N SER A 47 25.61 -4.77 -2.32
CA SER A 47 26.96 -5.21 -1.98
C SER A 47 27.70 -5.71 -3.23
N PRO A 48 28.80 -5.07 -3.66
CA PRO A 48 29.44 -5.35 -4.95
C PRO A 48 30.20 -6.68 -5.02
N ASP A 49 30.74 -7.15 -3.89
CA ASP A 49 31.56 -8.36 -3.77
C ASP A 49 30.83 -9.53 -3.08
N THR A 50 29.58 -9.32 -2.65
CA THR A 50 28.74 -10.41 -2.16
C THR A 50 28.20 -11.22 -3.34
N PRO A 51 28.40 -12.55 -3.38
CA PRO A 51 27.86 -13.41 -4.43
C PRO A 51 26.33 -13.36 -4.48
N THR A 52 25.75 -13.84 -5.58
CA THR A 52 24.30 -13.99 -5.72
C THR A 52 23.67 -14.70 -4.52
N VAL A 53 22.58 -14.14 -4.00
CA VAL A 53 21.84 -14.65 -2.84
C VAL A 53 20.39 -14.96 -3.20
N ASP A 54 19.78 -15.83 -2.39
CA ASP A 54 18.34 -15.96 -2.29
C ASP A 54 17.87 -15.16 -1.07
N VAL A 55 16.87 -14.31 -1.26
CA VAL A 55 16.31 -13.48 -0.19
C VAL A 55 14.94 -14.01 0.21
N TYR A 56 14.79 -14.33 1.49
CA TYR A 56 13.57 -14.87 2.07
C TYR A 56 12.91 -13.78 2.90
N VAL A 57 11.64 -13.52 2.60
CA VAL A 57 10.78 -12.62 3.37
C VAL A 57 9.77 -13.50 4.09
N THR A 58 9.96 -13.69 5.39
CA THR A 58 9.13 -14.54 6.23
C THR A 58 8.22 -13.70 7.10
N SER A 59 6.92 -13.87 6.97
CA SER A 59 5.95 -13.25 7.87
C SER A 59 6.03 -13.94 9.23
N VAL A 60 6.01 -13.13 10.29
CA VAL A 60 6.03 -13.64 11.68
C VAL A 60 4.67 -14.20 12.09
N SER A 61 3.57 -13.65 11.55
CA SER A 61 2.20 -14.00 11.95
C SER A 61 1.50 -14.96 11.01
N ASP A 62 1.84 -14.95 9.71
CA ASP A 62 1.21 -15.79 8.70
C ASP A 62 2.25 -16.40 7.75
N PRO A 63 2.64 -17.67 7.93
CA PRO A 63 3.57 -18.35 7.03
C PRO A 63 3.16 -18.31 5.56
N ALA A 64 1.87 -18.25 5.22
CA ALA A 64 1.39 -18.20 3.83
C ALA A 64 1.69 -16.86 3.14
N ALA A 65 1.88 -15.79 3.91
CA ALA A 65 2.32 -14.49 3.41
C ALA A 65 3.83 -14.41 3.14
N SER A 66 4.58 -15.47 3.41
CA SER A 66 6.04 -15.53 3.17
C SER A 66 6.36 -15.75 1.69
N PHE A 67 7.52 -15.26 1.26
CA PHE A 67 7.99 -15.48 -0.10
C PHE A 67 9.50 -15.41 -0.24
N THR A 68 10.01 -15.88 -1.38
CA THR A 68 11.43 -15.86 -1.72
C THR A 68 11.65 -15.12 -3.03
N VAL A 69 12.74 -14.38 -3.12
CA VAL A 69 13.28 -13.81 -4.36
C VAL A 69 14.62 -14.48 -4.61
N PRO A 70 14.69 -15.46 -5.53
CA PRO A 70 15.91 -16.21 -5.79
C PRO A 70 16.86 -15.45 -6.73
N GLY A 71 18.14 -15.78 -6.66
CA GLY A 71 19.12 -15.38 -7.68
C GLY A 71 19.40 -13.88 -7.75
N VAL A 72 19.33 -13.17 -6.62
CA VAL A 72 19.55 -11.72 -6.56
C VAL A 72 21.05 -11.43 -6.51
N GLY A 73 21.58 -10.79 -7.56
CA GLY A 73 22.99 -10.38 -7.64
C GLY A 73 23.18 -8.87 -7.48
N TYR A 74 24.43 -8.42 -7.45
CA TYR A 74 24.76 -6.99 -7.30
C TYR A 74 24.06 -6.08 -8.32
N GLY A 75 23.52 -4.97 -7.82
CA GLY A 75 22.74 -4.00 -8.58
C GLY A 75 21.30 -4.43 -8.88
N ALA A 76 20.86 -5.61 -8.45
CA ALA A 76 19.48 -6.04 -8.63
C ALA A 76 18.56 -5.33 -7.62
N VAL A 77 17.43 -4.84 -8.13
CA VAL A 77 16.33 -4.26 -7.35
C VAL A 77 15.05 -4.95 -7.79
N SER A 78 14.32 -5.57 -6.85
CA SER A 78 13.07 -6.23 -7.17
C SER A 78 11.97 -5.22 -7.50
N PRO A 79 10.87 -5.64 -8.15
CA PRO A 79 9.62 -4.89 -8.09
C PRO A 79 9.12 -4.77 -6.64
N TYR A 80 8.29 -3.77 -6.37
CA TYR A 80 7.52 -3.75 -5.12
C TYR A 80 6.52 -4.89 -5.10
N ARG A 81 6.42 -5.55 -3.95
CA ARG A 81 5.40 -6.55 -3.66
C ARG A 81 4.49 -6.05 -2.57
N SER A 82 3.19 -6.11 -2.84
CA SER A 82 2.15 -5.88 -1.84
C SER A 82 2.21 -6.98 -0.78
N VAL A 83 2.17 -6.58 0.48
CA VAL A 83 2.09 -7.46 1.65
C VAL A 83 1.05 -6.93 2.62
N GLU A 84 0.51 -7.83 3.44
CA GLU A 84 -0.36 -7.43 4.53
C GLU A 84 0.44 -6.67 5.61
N ALA A 85 -0.25 -5.86 6.41
CA ALA A 85 0.40 -5.21 7.54
C ALA A 85 0.84 -6.25 8.57
N GLY A 86 2.08 -6.16 9.04
CA GLY A 86 2.66 -7.12 9.96
C GLY A 86 4.18 -7.02 10.06
N THR A 87 4.76 -7.90 10.87
CA THR A 87 6.21 -8.01 11.00
C THR A 87 6.75 -9.06 10.04
N TYR A 88 7.77 -8.69 9.26
CA TYR A 88 8.46 -9.58 8.35
C TYR A 88 9.95 -9.67 8.68
N THR A 89 10.50 -10.87 8.68
CA THR A 89 11.94 -11.10 8.74
C THR A 89 12.47 -11.28 7.33
N VAL A 90 13.42 -10.43 6.94
CA VAL A 90 14.13 -10.52 5.67
C VAL A 90 15.49 -11.15 5.91
N SER A 91 15.76 -12.28 5.25
CA SER A 91 16.97 -13.09 5.43
C SER A 91 17.67 -13.32 4.11
N MET A 92 18.97 -13.09 4.06
CA MET A 92 19.81 -13.38 2.89
C MET A 92 20.56 -14.69 3.08
N ARG A 93 20.58 -15.51 2.04
CA ARG A 93 21.22 -16.83 2.04
C ARG A 93 22.00 -17.04 0.75
N PRO A 94 23.06 -17.86 0.74
CA PRO A 94 23.71 -18.22 -0.52
C PRO A 94 22.68 -18.78 -1.50
N ALA A 95 22.77 -18.38 -2.77
CA ALA A 95 21.83 -18.86 -3.78
C ALA A 95 21.80 -20.39 -3.84
N GLY A 96 20.61 -20.97 -3.89
CA GLY A 96 20.38 -22.42 -3.89
C GLY A 96 20.51 -23.10 -2.52
N ALA A 97 20.81 -22.36 -1.44
CA ALA A 97 20.85 -22.94 -0.10
C ALA A 97 19.42 -23.32 0.37
N PRO A 98 19.24 -24.40 1.16
CA PRO A 98 17.94 -24.74 1.73
C PRO A 98 17.40 -23.61 2.61
N ALA A 99 16.08 -23.39 2.59
CA ALA A 99 15.42 -22.40 3.44
C ALA A 99 15.62 -22.64 4.96
N SER A 100 15.97 -23.87 5.34
CA SER A 100 16.26 -24.28 6.73
C SER A 100 17.70 -24.01 7.18
N SER A 101 18.60 -23.59 6.29
CA SER A 101 19.98 -23.25 6.66
C SER A 101 20.06 -22.06 7.64
N PRO A 102 21.21 -21.70 8.19
CA PRO A 102 21.38 -20.40 8.82
C PRO A 102 21.48 -19.29 7.76
N PRO A 103 20.81 -18.13 7.92
CA PRO A 103 21.01 -16.99 7.03
C PRO A 103 22.38 -16.34 7.27
N VAL A 104 22.95 -15.74 6.23
CA VAL A 104 24.20 -14.96 6.34
C VAL A 104 23.96 -13.70 7.16
N ILE A 105 22.83 -13.05 6.89
CA ILE A 105 22.36 -11.87 7.60
C ILE A 105 20.83 -11.83 7.55
N SER A 106 20.21 -11.24 8.56
CA SER A 106 18.77 -11.01 8.59
C SER A 106 18.44 -9.69 9.28
N THR A 107 17.28 -9.14 8.95
CA THR A 107 16.70 -7.96 9.59
C THR A 107 15.20 -8.11 9.68
N THR A 108 14.56 -7.27 10.48
CA THR A 108 13.11 -7.23 10.62
C THR A 108 12.56 -5.92 10.06
N VAL A 109 11.44 -6.01 9.35
CA VAL A 109 10.69 -4.87 8.84
C VAL A 109 9.30 -4.88 9.46
N GLN A 110 8.85 -3.72 9.94
CA GLN A 110 7.49 -3.50 10.39
C GLN A 110 6.68 -2.90 9.25
N ALA A 111 5.99 -3.75 8.50
CA ALA A 111 5.16 -3.35 7.38
C ALA A 111 3.83 -2.80 7.92
N THR A 112 3.63 -1.48 7.81
CA THR A 112 2.41 -0.82 8.27
C THR A 112 1.50 -0.54 7.07
N ALA A 113 0.19 -0.59 7.27
CA ALA A 113 -0.76 -0.27 6.21
C ALA A 113 -0.46 1.10 5.58
N GLY A 114 -0.30 1.14 4.25
CA GLY A 114 0.00 2.36 3.51
C GLY A 114 1.47 2.81 3.55
N THR A 115 2.41 1.98 4.00
CA THR A 115 3.85 2.26 3.91
C THR A 115 4.53 1.46 2.80
N ALA A 116 5.71 1.92 2.38
CA ALA A 116 6.57 1.21 1.45
C ALA A 116 7.99 1.17 2.01
N HIS A 117 8.67 0.02 1.86
CA HIS A 117 10.04 -0.15 2.35
C HIS A 117 10.91 -0.87 1.32
N THR A 118 12.16 -0.45 1.22
CA THR A 118 13.21 -1.15 0.49
C THR A 118 14.20 -1.74 1.48
N VAL A 119 14.38 -3.06 1.47
CA VAL A 119 15.45 -3.72 2.25
C VAL A 119 16.65 -3.95 1.34
N ALA A 120 17.74 -3.23 1.62
CA ALA A 120 18.95 -3.25 0.81
C ALA A 120 20.09 -3.96 1.55
N GLY A 121 20.72 -4.94 0.90
CA GLY A 121 22.02 -5.46 1.33
C GLY A 121 23.13 -4.50 0.90
N VAL A 122 23.85 -3.89 1.83
CA VAL A 122 24.80 -2.80 1.58
C VAL A 122 26.17 -3.10 2.18
N GLY A 123 27.21 -2.42 1.68
CA GLY A 123 28.59 -2.58 2.14
C GLY A 123 29.34 -3.70 1.43
N MET A 124 30.58 -3.94 1.82
CA MET A 124 31.37 -5.09 1.33
C MET A 124 30.91 -6.38 2.00
N SER A 125 31.19 -7.53 1.41
CA SER A 125 30.88 -8.85 1.98
C SER A 125 31.43 -9.03 3.41
N SER A 126 32.61 -8.47 3.70
CA SER A 126 33.25 -8.49 5.03
C SER A 126 32.58 -7.59 6.08
N THR A 127 31.80 -6.60 5.64
CA THR A 127 31.05 -5.66 6.48
C THR A 127 29.59 -5.60 6.05
N LEU A 128 29.04 -6.73 5.57
CA LEU A 128 27.73 -6.77 4.95
C LEU A 128 26.67 -6.35 5.97
N GLY A 129 25.81 -5.41 5.57
CA GLY A 129 24.70 -4.93 6.36
C GLY A 129 23.39 -5.02 5.61
N LEU A 130 22.28 -5.01 6.36
CA LEU A 130 20.93 -4.79 5.81
C LEU A 130 20.43 -3.43 6.26
N ALA A 131 20.10 -2.57 5.29
CA ALA A 131 19.44 -1.30 5.53
C ALA A 131 17.96 -1.42 5.18
N VAL A 132 17.09 -1.06 6.12
CA VAL A 132 15.65 -0.90 5.87
C VAL A 132 15.42 0.57 5.56
N LEU A 133 15.02 0.86 4.33
CA LEU A 133 14.78 2.21 3.85
C LEU A 133 13.28 2.46 3.79
N ASP A 134 12.82 3.54 4.39
CA ASP A 134 11.45 4.01 4.26
C ASP A 134 11.29 4.74 2.92
N ASP A 135 10.44 4.20 2.06
CA ASP A 135 10.20 4.74 0.73
C ASP A 135 9.05 5.74 0.78
N SER A 136 9.26 6.93 0.23
CA SER A 136 8.25 7.98 0.25
C SER A 136 7.15 7.69 -0.77
N LEU A 137 5.92 7.67 -0.27
CA LEU A 137 4.69 7.66 -1.08
C LEU A 137 4.07 9.07 -1.16
N THR A 138 4.73 10.08 -0.59
CA THR A 138 4.26 11.46 -0.61
C THR A 138 4.47 12.05 -1.99
N VAL A 139 3.40 12.62 -2.55
CA VAL A 139 3.45 13.33 -3.82
C VAL A 139 4.32 14.59 -3.65
N PRO A 140 5.39 14.76 -4.46
CA PRO A 140 6.23 15.95 -4.42
C PRO A 140 5.42 17.22 -4.76
N PRO A 141 5.86 18.42 -4.32
CA PRO A 141 5.25 19.67 -4.72
C PRO A 141 5.20 19.84 -6.24
N ALA A 142 4.18 20.56 -6.74
CA ALA A 142 4.04 20.84 -8.16
C ALA A 142 5.33 21.46 -8.75
N GLY A 143 5.75 20.94 -9.90
CA GLY A 143 7.00 21.35 -10.55
C GLY A 143 8.25 20.63 -10.06
N ASN A 144 8.13 19.69 -9.11
CA ASN A 144 9.25 18.88 -8.61
C ASN A 144 9.00 17.37 -8.70
N ALA A 145 10.10 16.62 -8.67
CA ALA A 145 10.16 15.23 -8.28
C ALA A 145 10.97 15.12 -6.98
N SER A 146 10.74 14.09 -6.17
CA SER A 146 11.59 13.83 -4.99
C SER A 146 12.62 12.76 -5.33
N VAL A 147 13.89 13.00 -5.01
CA VAL A 147 15.00 12.08 -5.29
C VAL A 147 15.76 11.78 -4.01
N ARG A 148 16.09 10.51 -3.76
CA ARG A 148 17.17 10.12 -2.83
C ARG A 148 18.31 9.46 -3.61
N VAL A 149 19.51 9.53 -3.06
CA VAL A 149 20.69 8.86 -3.61
C VAL A 149 21.09 7.71 -2.69
N ILE A 150 21.44 6.56 -3.27
CA ILE A 150 22.06 5.42 -2.58
C ILE A 150 23.41 5.18 -3.24
N ASN A 151 24.50 5.27 -2.49
CA ASN A 151 25.83 4.99 -3.02
C ASN A 151 26.24 3.55 -2.71
N ALA A 152 26.19 2.69 -3.73
CA ALA A 152 26.61 1.31 -3.67
C ALA A 152 27.85 1.04 -4.54
N SER A 153 28.50 2.08 -5.06
CA SER A 153 29.70 1.99 -5.90
C SER A 153 30.96 2.11 -5.05
N VAL A 154 31.91 1.19 -5.26
CA VAL A 154 33.26 1.28 -4.67
C VAL A 154 34.21 2.08 -5.54
N ALA A 155 33.88 2.31 -6.82
CA ALA A 155 34.64 3.21 -7.69
C ALA A 155 34.61 4.67 -7.19
N VAL A 156 33.52 5.06 -6.51
CA VAL A 156 33.35 6.38 -5.89
C VAL A 156 32.99 6.25 -4.40
N PRO A 157 33.98 6.03 -3.50
CA PRO A 157 33.71 5.76 -2.08
C PRO A 157 33.02 6.93 -1.35
N GLN A 158 33.14 8.15 -1.89
CA GLN A 158 32.38 9.32 -1.46
C GLN A 158 32.13 10.23 -2.67
N VAL A 159 30.90 10.75 -2.80
CA VAL A 159 30.47 11.44 -4.01
C VAL A 159 29.47 12.56 -3.74
N ASP A 160 29.53 13.61 -4.54
CA ASP A 160 28.49 14.61 -4.67
C ASP A 160 27.65 14.31 -5.92
N VAL A 161 26.34 14.47 -5.81
CA VAL A 161 25.38 14.22 -6.90
C VAL A 161 24.51 15.46 -7.08
N GLY A 162 24.43 15.98 -8.30
CA GLY A 162 23.60 17.15 -8.59
C GLY A 162 23.47 17.42 -10.10
N PRO A 163 22.84 18.53 -10.48
CA PRO A 163 22.70 18.93 -11.87
C PRO A 163 23.97 19.63 -12.37
N PRO A 164 24.16 19.77 -13.68
CA PRO A 164 25.33 20.43 -14.24
C PRO A 164 25.30 21.93 -13.89
N GLY A 165 26.40 22.46 -13.35
CA GLY A 165 26.53 23.88 -13.00
C GLY A 165 25.63 24.38 -11.87
N GLY A 166 24.89 23.49 -11.20
CA GLY A 166 24.03 23.81 -10.07
C GLY A 166 24.54 23.25 -8.74
N PRO A 167 23.86 23.57 -7.63
CA PRO A 167 24.22 23.03 -6.33
C PRO A 167 23.98 21.52 -6.27
N ALA A 168 24.85 20.80 -5.55
CA ALA A 168 24.67 19.39 -5.29
C ALA A 168 23.30 19.12 -4.64
N TRP A 169 22.59 18.12 -5.15
CA TRP A 169 21.36 17.58 -4.57
C TRP A 169 21.67 16.75 -3.33
N ALA A 170 22.74 15.97 -3.39
CA ALA A 170 23.30 15.21 -2.28
C ALA A 170 24.81 15.44 -2.22
N SER A 171 25.34 15.62 -1.01
CA SER A 171 26.76 15.89 -0.80
C SER A 171 27.39 14.83 0.10
N ALA A 172 28.65 14.51 -0.17
CA ALA A 172 29.47 13.57 0.60
C ALA A 172 28.78 12.22 0.86
N VAL A 173 28.05 11.70 -0.14
CA VAL A 173 27.36 10.40 -0.03
C VAL A 173 28.39 9.29 -0.03
N LYS A 174 28.57 8.66 1.13
CA LYS A 174 29.57 7.60 1.32
C LYS A 174 29.06 6.26 0.79
N PHE A 175 29.97 5.40 0.34
CA PHE A 175 29.67 4.02 0.00
C PHE A 175 28.90 3.32 1.14
N GLY A 176 27.88 2.55 0.78
CA GLY A 176 27.01 1.84 1.70
C GLY A 176 25.97 2.71 2.41
N THR A 177 25.81 3.98 2.01
CA THR A 177 24.87 4.92 2.65
C THR A 177 23.81 5.44 1.68
N THR A 178 22.74 6.02 2.25
CA THR A 178 21.67 6.68 1.51
C THR A 178 21.39 8.07 2.09
N THR A 179 20.88 8.96 1.25
CA THR A 179 20.39 10.28 1.67
C THR A 179 18.91 10.23 2.03
N GLY A 180 18.42 11.31 2.64
CA GLY A 180 16.98 11.60 2.61
C GLY A 180 16.51 11.95 1.19
N TYR A 181 15.20 12.02 1.01
CA TYR A 181 14.59 12.55 -0.20
C TYR A 181 14.75 14.07 -0.27
N ARG A 182 14.97 14.58 -1.47
CA ARG A 182 15.04 16.00 -1.79
C ARG A 182 14.22 16.31 -3.02
N ASP A 183 13.45 17.40 -2.96
CA ASP A 183 12.71 17.89 -4.11
C ASP A 183 13.64 18.58 -5.10
N VAL A 184 13.51 18.20 -6.37
CA VAL A 184 14.35 18.67 -7.48
C VAL A 184 13.49 18.99 -8.71
N PRO A 185 13.93 19.89 -9.60
CA PRO A 185 13.19 20.22 -10.81
C PRO A 185 12.93 19.00 -11.71
N LEU A 186 11.79 19.03 -12.40
CA LEU A 186 11.36 18.02 -13.36
C LEU A 186 12.14 18.06 -14.68
N GLY A 187 12.00 16.98 -15.46
CA GLY A 187 12.43 16.90 -16.85
C GLY A 187 13.65 16.02 -17.08
N ALA A 188 14.06 15.95 -18.34
CA ALA A 188 15.30 15.30 -18.75
C ALA A 188 16.49 16.18 -18.36
N THR A 189 17.44 15.61 -17.62
CA THR A 189 18.68 16.28 -17.23
C THR A 189 19.84 15.28 -17.15
N THR A 190 21.01 15.75 -16.78
CA THR A 190 22.20 14.92 -16.58
C THR A 190 22.66 15.08 -15.14
N LEU A 191 22.69 14.00 -14.38
CA LEU A 191 23.33 13.99 -13.08
C LEU A 191 24.84 14.08 -13.27
N GLN A 192 25.45 15.03 -12.58
CA GLN A 192 26.88 15.06 -12.33
C GLN A 192 27.15 14.28 -11.05
N VAL A 193 27.93 13.21 -11.19
CA VAL A 193 28.31 12.30 -10.10
C VAL A 193 29.82 12.29 -10.02
N GLY A 194 30.38 12.89 -8.97
CA GLY A 194 31.83 13.00 -8.81
C GLY A 194 32.25 13.35 -7.40
N ALA A 195 33.47 12.98 -7.05
CA ALA A 195 34.08 13.47 -5.81
C ALA A 195 34.37 14.97 -5.93
N ALA A 196 34.28 15.70 -4.83
CA ALA A 196 34.61 17.12 -4.79
C ALA A 196 36.02 17.36 -5.35
N GLY A 197 36.15 18.28 -6.31
CA GLY A 197 37.42 18.62 -6.95
C GLY A 197 37.90 17.65 -8.05
N GLN A 198 37.10 16.64 -8.43
CA GLN A 198 37.37 15.76 -9.56
C GLN A 198 36.42 16.05 -10.73
N ALA A 199 36.80 15.64 -11.94
CA ALA A 199 35.91 15.70 -13.09
C ALA A 199 34.71 14.76 -12.85
N PRO A 200 33.46 15.25 -12.85
CA PRO A 200 32.30 14.40 -12.60
C PRO A 200 31.96 13.54 -13.81
N VAL A 201 31.37 12.37 -13.54
CA VAL A 201 30.73 11.52 -14.55
C VAL A 201 29.31 12.06 -14.80
N SER A 202 28.96 12.17 -16.08
CA SER A 202 27.66 12.66 -16.54
C SER A 202 26.73 11.50 -16.86
N LEU A 203 25.60 11.42 -16.16
CA LEU A 203 24.65 10.30 -16.24
C LEU A 203 23.23 10.82 -16.54
N PRO A 204 22.61 10.45 -17.67
CA PRO A 204 21.31 10.98 -18.06
C PRO A 204 20.20 10.46 -17.14
N VAL A 205 19.27 11.33 -16.75
CA VAL A 205 18.07 10.98 -15.97
C VAL A 205 16.84 11.73 -16.49
N SER A 206 15.66 11.13 -16.33
CA SER A 206 14.37 11.78 -16.62
C SER A 206 13.48 11.70 -15.40
N LEU A 207 13.03 12.85 -14.91
CA LEU A 207 12.20 12.96 -13.71
C LEU A 207 10.81 13.47 -14.08
N ASP A 208 9.80 12.65 -13.85
CA ASP A 208 8.42 12.95 -14.17
C ASP A 208 7.70 13.63 -13.01
N ALA A 209 6.65 14.38 -13.33
CA ALA A 209 5.79 15.01 -12.34
C ALA A 209 5.22 13.98 -11.35
N SER A 210 4.97 14.44 -10.13
CA SER A 210 4.33 13.65 -9.07
C SER A 210 5.05 12.34 -8.73
N SER A 211 6.35 12.22 -9.04
CA SER A 211 7.10 10.96 -8.90
C SER A 211 8.23 11.08 -7.88
N VAL A 212 8.45 9.99 -7.15
CA VAL A 212 9.54 9.81 -6.21
C VAL A 212 10.54 8.81 -6.79
N TYR A 213 11.84 9.07 -6.65
CA TYR A 213 12.90 8.25 -7.25
C TYR A 213 14.03 7.91 -6.26
N SER A 214 14.55 6.70 -6.41
CA SER A 214 15.84 6.27 -5.88
C SER A 214 16.88 6.26 -7.01
N VAL A 215 17.90 7.09 -6.90
CA VAL A 215 19.08 7.03 -7.76
C VAL A 215 20.14 6.18 -7.06
N ILE A 216 20.46 5.04 -7.65
CA ILE A 216 21.40 4.08 -7.08
C ILE A 216 22.68 4.11 -7.91
N LEU A 217 23.79 4.43 -7.25
CA LEU A 217 25.11 4.40 -7.85
C LEU A 217 25.68 3.00 -7.67
N VAL A 218 26.02 2.32 -8.76
CA VAL A 218 26.56 0.95 -8.76
C VAL A 218 27.78 0.87 -9.66
N ASP A 219 28.55 -0.21 -9.57
CA ASP A 219 29.63 -0.50 -10.50
C ASP A 219 29.18 -1.53 -11.54
N LYS A 220 29.38 -1.20 -12.82
CA LYS A 220 29.14 -2.12 -13.94
C LYS A 220 30.41 -2.26 -14.74
N ALA A 221 30.89 -3.49 -14.90
CA ALA A 221 32.16 -3.79 -15.55
C ALA A 221 33.36 -2.98 -14.99
N GLY A 222 33.36 -2.72 -13.67
CA GLY A 222 34.42 -1.97 -12.98
C GLY A 222 34.34 -0.45 -13.10
N THR A 223 33.29 0.09 -13.72
CA THR A 223 33.07 1.54 -13.84
C THR A 223 31.76 1.95 -13.19
N LEU A 224 31.72 3.19 -12.68
CA LEU A 224 30.50 3.79 -12.13
C LEU A 224 29.37 3.78 -13.17
N ASP A 225 28.20 3.33 -12.73
CA ASP A 225 26.92 3.34 -13.44
C ASP A 225 25.82 3.85 -12.51
N THR A 226 24.69 4.27 -13.10
CA THR A 226 23.52 4.75 -12.37
C THR A 226 22.30 3.97 -12.75
N GLN A 227 21.53 3.58 -11.74
CA GLN A 227 20.19 3.07 -11.92
C GLN A 227 19.18 4.03 -11.30
N VAL A 228 18.21 4.46 -12.10
CA VAL A 228 17.10 5.31 -11.63
C VAL A 228 15.88 4.44 -11.46
N HIS A 229 15.47 4.23 -10.22
CA HIS A 229 14.27 3.47 -9.88
C HIS A 229 13.17 4.43 -9.44
N ARG A 230 11.99 4.30 -10.03
CA ARG A 230 10.81 5.04 -9.58
C ARG A 230 10.22 4.33 -8.37
N ASP A 231 10.10 5.05 -7.26
CA ASP A 231 9.60 4.51 -5.99
C ASP A 231 8.08 4.63 -5.91
N SER A 232 7.54 5.77 -6.33
CA SER A 232 6.10 6.01 -6.36
C SER A 232 5.73 7.05 -7.40
N THR A 233 4.46 7.09 -7.78
CA THR A 233 3.87 8.12 -8.63
C THR A 233 2.49 8.46 -8.09
N GLY A 234 2.27 9.74 -7.80
CA GLY A 234 0.96 10.27 -7.43
C GLY A 234 -0.03 10.14 -8.58
N ALA A 235 -1.31 9.93 -8.25
CA ALA A 235 -2.36 9.96 -9.25
C ALA A 235 -2.37 11.32 -9.96
N THR A 236 -2.18 11.31 -11.28
CA THR A 236 -2.18 12.53 -12.11
C THR A 236 -3.58 13.12 -12.30
N VAL A 237 -4.63 12.33 -12.05
CA VAL A 237 -6.03 12.73 -12.08
C VAL A 237 -6.79 11.85 -11.10
N VAL A 238 -7.47 12.43 -10.11
CA VAL A 238 -8.58 11.74 -9.46
C VAL A 238 -9.77 11.91 -10.41
N PRO A 239 -10.35 10.86 -11.01
CA PRO A 239 -11.59 11.01 -11.75
C PRO A 239 -12.64 11.60 -10.82
N VAL A 240 -13.03 12.84 -11.05
CA VAL A 240 -14.20 13.42 -10.37
C VAL A 240 -15.41 12.84 -11.07
N GLY A 241 -15.90 11.72 -10.54
CA GLY A 241 -17.03 11.00 -11.09
C GLY A 241 -16.79 9.50 -10.96
N GLY A 242 -17.49 8.87 -10.01
CA GLY A 242 -17.65 7.43 -10.08
C GLY A 242 -18.23 7.09 -11.44
N VAL A 243 -17.59 6.19 -12.18
CA VAL A 243 -18.27 5.55 -13.29
C VAL A 243 -19.38 4.69 -12.70
N GLU A 244 -20.61 4.92 -13.17
CA GLU A 244 -21.79 4.08 -12.95
C GLU A 244 -21.54 2.67 -13.52
N THR A 245 -20.64 1.89 -12.91
CA THR A 245 -20.55 0.45 -13.18
C THR A 245 -21.76 -0.17 -12.52
N GLY A 246 -22.84 -0.25 -13.29
CA GLY A 246 -24.15 -0.65 -12.84
C GLY A 246 -24.12 -1.86 -11.91
N PHE A 247 -24.37 -1.59 -10.63
CA PHE A 247 -25.23 -2.34 -9.70
C PHE A 247 -25.47 -1.52 -8.41
N GLY A 248 -25.62 -0.20 -8.54
CA GLY A 248 -26.43 0.65 -7.65
C GLY A 248 -26.20 0.60 -6.13
N GLY A 249 -25.03 0.20 -5.64
CA GLY A 249 -24.78 0.07 -4.19
C GLY A 249 -24.81 1.38 -3.39
N ALA A 250 -24.73 2.52 -4.07
CA ALA A 250 -24.86 3.85 -3.48
C ALA A 250 -26.18 4.56 -3.86
N ALA A 251 -27.01 3.94 -4.69
CA ALA A 251 -28.33 4.49 -4.99
C ALA A 251 -29.21 4.28 -3.76
N GLY A 252 -29.75 5.37 -3.21
CA GLY A 252 -30.85 5.27 -2.26
C GLY A 252 -31.96 4.39 -2.83
N PRO A 253 -32.75 3.71 -1.97
CA PRO A 253 -33.83 2.83 -2.41
C PRO A 253 -34.68 3.55 -3.46
N SER A 254 -34.83 2.95 -4.65
CA SER A 254 -35.68 3.54 -5.68
C SER A 254 -37.12 3.65 -5.15
N ALA A 255 -37.87 4.67 -5.59
CA ALA A 255 -39.23 4.89 -5.13
C ALA A 255 -40.12 3.63 -5.29
N GLY A 256 -39.84 2.80 -6.30
CA GLY A 256 -40.50 1.51 -6.50
C GLY A 256 -40.14 0.45 -5.46
N PHE A 257 -38.88 0.38 -5.01
CA PHE A 257 -38.46 -0.54 -3.95
C PHE A 257 -39.03 -0.15 -2.59
N ALA A 258 -39.02 1.15 -2.27
CA ALA A 258 -39.64 1.68 -1.06
C ALA A 258 -41.16 1.45 -1.05
N ALA A 259 -41.83 1.64 -2.20
CA ALA A 259 -43.25 1.34 -2.35
C ALA A 259 -43.54 -0.18 -2.22
N GLY A 260 -42.65 -1.04 -2.72
CA GLY A 260 -42.77 -2.49 -2.57
C GLY A 260 -42.69 -2.96 -1.12
N ILE A 261 -41.75 -2.42 -0.34
CA ILE A 261 -41.64 -2.71 1.10
C ILE A 261 -42.87 -2.19 1.85
N ALA A 262 -43.31 -0.96 1.56
CA ALA A 262 -44.50 -0.39 2.18
C ALA A 262 -45.77 -1.22 1.90
N ALA A 263 -45.93 -1.71 0.66
CA ALA A 263 -47.03 -2.59 0.29
C ALA A 263 -46.96 -3.96 1.01
N ALA A 264 -45.77 -4.54 1.14
CA ALA A 264 -45.57 -5.81 1.85
C ALA A 264 -45.88 -5.69 3.35
N VAL A 265 -45.46 -4.59 3.99
CA VAL A 265 -45.78 -4.30 5.40
C VAL A 265 -47.28 -4.06 5.59
N ALA A 266 -47.92 -3.30 4.69
CA ALA A 266 -49.36 -3.07 4.73
C ALA A 266 -50.17 -4.38 4.58
N ALA A 267 -49.76 -5.27 3.67
CA ALA A 267 -50.38 -6.58 3.49
C ALA A 267 -50.24 -7.47 4.73
N LEU A 268 -49.09 -7.46 5.41
CA LEU A 268 -48.85 -8.23 6.62
C LEU A 268 -49.72 -7.74 7.80
N VAL A 269 -49.91 -6.42 7.92
CA VAL A 269 -50.77 -5.80 8.94
C VAL A 269 -52.25 -6.12 8.70
N LEU A 270 -52.70 -6.13 7.44
CA LEU A 270 -54.07 -6.50 7.08
C LEU A 270 -54.35 -8.00 7.29
N ALA A 271 -53.39 -8.87 6.97
CA ALA A 271 -53.50 -10.31 7.19
C ALA A 271 -53.55 -10.67 8.69
N SER A 272 -52.76 -9.99 9.53
CA SER A 272 -52.77 -10.19 10.97
C SER A 272 -54.02 -9.62 11.65
N GLY A 273 -54.56 -8.49 11.17
CA GLY A 273 -55.84 -7.93 11.63
C GLY A 273 -57.04 -8.84 11.34
N THR A 274 -57.12 -9.42 10.14
CA THR A 274 -58.19 -10.35 9.76
C THR A 274 -58.14 -11.67 10.52
N PHE A 275 -56.94 -12.20 10.80
CA PHE A 275 -56.75 -13.41 11.62
C PHE A 275 -57.24 -13.22 13.07
N LEU A 276 -57.00 -12.05 13.67
CA LEU A 276 -57.44 -11.72 15.03
C LEU A 276 -58.96 -11.49 15.13
N LEU A 277 -59.58 -10.89 14.11
CA LEU A 277 -61.03 -10.71 14.03
C LEU A 277 -61.76 -12.06 13.90
N ARG A 278 -61.24 -12.96 13.05
CA ARG A 278 -61.84 -14.29 12.80
C ARG A 278 -61.80 -15.21 14.03
N ARG A 279 -60.78 -15.07 14.88
CA ARG A 279 -60.63 -15.82 16.14
C ARG A 279 -61.53 -15.29 17.28
N SER A 280 -62.05 -14.07 17.15
CA SER A 280 -63.01 -13.49 18.12
C SER A 280 -64.46 -13.89 17.86
N GLY A 281 -64.78 -14.36 16.64
CA GLY A 281 -66.12 -14.80 16.24
C GLY A 281 -66.46 -16.25 16.59
N SER A 282 -65.48 -17.08 16.95
CA SER A 282 -65.68 -18.53 17.20
C SER A 282 -65.95 -18.91 18.66
N ARG A 283 -66.39 -17.95 19.51
CA ARG A 283 -66.68 -18.20 20.93
C ARG A 283 -68.13 -17.95 21.36
N THR A 284 -69.07 -17.85 20.45
CA THR A 284 -70.50 -17.82 20.79
C THR A 284 -71.33 -18.69 19.86
N ARG A 285 -71.77 -19.81 20.44
CA ARG A 285 -72.75 -20.81 19.99
C ARG A 285 -72.31 -21.78 18.90
#